data_AF-H1SAX2-F1
#
_entry.id   AF-H1SAX2-F1
#
_cell.length_a   1.000
_cell.length_b   1.000
_cell.length_c   1.000
_cell.angle_alpha   90.00
_cell.angle_beta   90.00
_cell.angle_gamma   90.00
#
_symmetry.space_group_name_H-M   'P 1'
#
loop_
_entity.id
_entity.type
_entity.pdbx_description
1 polymer ?
#
loop_
_entity_poly.entity_id
_entity_poly.type
_entity_poly.pdbx_seq_one_letter_code
_entity_poly.pdbx_strand_id
1 'polypeptide(L)'
;MLRLIAPFTGKAASDSDTGDLNGFLRDVLVEVAGENYRQTMYEAMALASAGGRGVQYDLDPPLRANERVMSGLFATAISRVALRSRTEVRIDRPERDSNVDALEHDFEGDGTPMTKNGRVDYLAWYGSRVIGIELKMASMNCDTPKVTKSIERRWVTAVDQARTVQTCLRARQKEDGRRYPNPISIALMVIVGRRSIDMLDFDDINEGIEWMEDTSVEMLAGLKPRPAFVATYTFPEEFRALTPRRKGKEAPKNGRAIYTPFVSFIAKAAVNSTGG
;
A
#
# COMPACT_ATOMS: atom_id res chain seq x y z
N MET A 1 2.72 -14.67 7.58
CA MET A 1 3.07 -14.10 8.89
C MET A 1 3.33 -12.61 8.73
N LEU A 2 2.64 -11.75 9.49
CA LEU A 2 2.88 -10.30 9.50
C LEU A 2 3.91 -9.96 10.59
N ARG A 3 5.01 -9.30 10.21
CA ARG A 3 6.12 -8.90 11.08
C ARG A 3 6.27 -7.38 11.03
N LEU A 4 6.16 -6.72 12.19
CA LEU A 4 6.45 -5.29 12.31
C LEU A 4 7.95 -5.10 12.49
N ILE A 5 8.60 -4.39 11.58
CA ILE A 5 10.05 -4.16 11.60
C ILE A 5 10.37 -2.84 12.28
N ALA A 6 9.69 -1.78 11.88
CA ALA A 6 9.88 -0.44 12.42
C ALA A 6 8.50 0.23 12.61
N PRO A 7 8.10 0.58 13.83
CA PRO A 7 6.93 1.41 14.07
C PRO A 7 7.26 2.89 13.83
N PHE A 8 6.22 3.71 13.65
CA PHE A 8 6.34 5.15 13.77
C PHE A 8 6.84 5.53 15.17
N THR A 9 7.72 6.52 15.24
CA THR A 9 8.26 7.04 16.50
C THR A 9 7.74 8.46 16.80
N GLY A 10 7.75 8.83 18.08
CA GLY A 10 7.38 10.17 18.56
C GLY A 10 5.93 10.28 19.03
N LYS A 11 5.63 11.40 19.71
CA LYS A 11 4.34 11.63 20.39
C LYS A 11 3.13 11.56 19.45
N ALA A 12 3.27 12.04 18.22
CA ALA A 12 2.19 11.99 17.23
C ALA A 12 1.83 10.55 16.80
N ALA A 13 2.70 9.58 17.04
CA ALA A 13 2.49 8.17 16.72
C ALA A 13 1.85 7.40 17.86
N SER A 14 2.26 7.64 19.11
CA SER A 14 1.92 6.79 20.27
C SER A 14 0.95 7.44 21.27
N ASP A 15 0.24 8.49 20.87
CA ASP A 15 -0.71 9.18 21.74
C ASP A 15 -2.03 8.40 21.79
N SER A 16 -2.21 7.65 22.88
CA SER A 16 -3.38 6.81 23.14
C SER A 16 -4.68 7.61 23.22
N ASP A 17 -4.61 8.85 23.71
CA ASP A 17 -5.80 9.68 23.97
C ASP A 17 -6.37 10.21 22.66
N THR A 18 -5.48 10.45 21.68
CA THR A 18 -5.88 10.85 20.34
C THR A 18 -6.13 9.67 19.40
N GLY A 19 -5.48 8.53 19.67
CA GLY A 19 -5.55 7.30 18.88
C GLY A 19 -4.16 6.94 18.36
N ASP A 20 -3.69 5.75 18.73
CA ASP A 20 -2.36 5.25 18.36
C ASP A 20 -2.28 4.97 16.85
N LEU A 21 -1.36 5.66 16.17
CA LEU A 21 -1.15 5.52 14.73
C LEU A 21 -0.53 4.16 14.38
N ASN A 22 0.32 3.62 15.27
CA ASN A 22 0.88 2.30 15.10
C ASN A 22 -0.19 1.23 15.29
N GLY A 23 -1.04 1.38 16.31
CA GLY A 23 -2.23 0.54 16.51
C GLY A 23 -3.12 0.54 15.28
N PHE A 24 -3.53 1.72 14.80
CA PHE A 24 -4.35 1.84 13.58
C PHE A 24 -3.74 1.12 12.38
N LEU A 25 -2.48 1.39 12.05
CA LEU A 25 -1.88 0.81 10.85
C LEU A 25 -1.63 -0.69 11.02
N ARG A 26 -1.26 -1.15 12.22
CA ARG A 26 -1.12 -2.58 12.54
C ARG A 26 -2.44 -3.31 12.34
N ASP A 27 -3.53 -2.80 12.89
CA ASP A 27 -4.85 -3.43 12.78
C ASP A 27 -5.33 -3.46 11.33
N VAL A 28 -5.09 -2.39 10.56
CA VAL A 28 -5.36 -2.37 9.11
C VAL A 28 -4.57 -3.45 8.39
N LEU A 29 -3.27 -3.59 8.68
CA LEU A 29 -2.42 -4.59 8.04
C LEU A 29 -2.81 -6.03 8.43
N VAL A 30 -3.28 -6.24 9.66
CA VAL A 30 -3.83 -7.53 10.10
C VAL A 30 -5.09 -7.87 9.31
N GLU A 31 -6.03 -6.92 9.16
CA GLU A 31 -7.23 -7.12 8.36
C GLU A 31 -6.91 -7.35 6.88
N VAL A 32 -5.96 -6.62 6.32
CA VAL A 32 -5.47 -6.81 4.94
C VAL A 32 -4.90 -8.22 4.76
N ALA A 33 -4.03 -8.67 5.66
CA ALA A 33 -3.45 -10.01 5.62
C ALA A 33 -4.51 -11.10 5.77
N GLY A 34 -5.45 -10.93 6.72
CA GLY A 34 -6.54 -11.87 6.98
C GLY A 34 -7.53 -11.96 5.84
N GLU A 35 -7.90 -10.83 5.22
CA GLU A 35 -8.78 -10.79 4.05
C GLU A 35 -8.10 -11.40 2.83
N ASN A 36 -6.81 -11.09 2.61
CA ASN A 36 -6.03 -11.76 1.57
C ASN A 36 -6.02 -13.29 1.78
N TYR A 37 -5.75 -13.75 3.00
CA TYR A 37 -5.74 -15.18 3.33
C TYR A 37 -7.10 -15.84 3.05
N ARG A 38 -8.20 -15.23 3.54
CA ARG A 38 -9.56 -15.74 3.36
C ARG A 38 -9.92 -15.86 1.87
N GLN A 39 -9.66 -14.83 1.07
CA GLN A 39 -9.94 -14.88 -0.37
C GLN A 39 -9.10 -15.94 -1.08
N THR A 40 -7.81 -16.05 -0.75
CA THR A 40 -6.92 -17.10 -1.30
C THR A 40 -7.44 -18.50 -0.97
N MET A 41 -7.88 -18.73 0.28
CA MET A 41 -8.47 -20.00 0.72
C MET A 41 -9.77 -20.33 -0.02
N TYR A 42 -10.66 -19.35 -0.19
CA TYR A 42 -11.91 -19.55 -0.93
C TYR A 42 -11.65 -19.95 -2.38
N GLU A 43 -10.70 -19.29 -3.05
CA GLU A 43 -10.29 -19.66 -4.41
C GLU A 43 -9.70 -21.07 -4.46
N ALA A 44 -8.83 -21.42 -3.51
CA ALA A 44 -8.22 -22.75 -3.43
C ALA A 44 -9.28 -23.85 -3.24
N MET A 45 -10.25 -23.63 -2.35
CA MET A 45 -11.36 -24.58 -2.14
C MET A 45 -12.26 -24.71 -3.37
N ALA A 46 -12.54 -23.60 -4.06
CA ALA A 46 -13.35 -23.61 -5.28
C ALA A 46 -12.66 -24.41 -6.41
N LEU A 47 -11.34 -24.23 -6.58
CA LEU A 47 -10.55 -24.97 -7.56
C LEU A 47 -10.47 -26.47 -7.22
N ALA A 48 -10.26 -26.81 -5.94
CA ALA A 48 -10.25 -28.20 -5.48
C ALA A 48 -11.60 -28.90 -5.70
N SER A 49 -12.71 -28.19 -5.47
CA SER A 49 -14.07 -28.72 -5.66
C SER A 49 -14.44 -28.92 -7.13
N ALA A 50 -13.80 -28.20 -8.05
CA ALA A 50 -14.03 -28.32 -9.50
C ALA A 50 -13.37 -29.57 -10.14
N GLY A 51 -12.71 -30.44 -9.36
CA GLY A 51 -12.15 -31.70 -9.83
C GLY A 51 -10.85 -31.58 -10.66
N GLY A 52 -10.27 -30.38 -10.73
CA GLY A 52 -9.02 -30.12 -11.43
C GLY A 52 -7.81 -30.66 -10.66
N ARG A 53 -7.45 -31.92 -10.86
CA ARG A 53 -6.13 -32.44 -10.43
C ARG A 53 -5.05 -31.72 -11.24
N GLY A 54 -4.35 -30.76 -10.60
CA GLY A 54 -3.23 -30.02 -11.21
C GLY A 54 -3.34 -28.48 -11.18
N VAL A 55 -4.40 -27.90 -10.60
CA VAL A 55 -4.72 -26.46 -10.69
C VAL A 55 -4.25 -25.65 -9.46
N GLN A 56 -3.33 -26.20 -8.65
CA GLN A 56 -2.81 -25.52 -7.44
C GLN A 56 -2.15 -24.16 -7.75
N TYR A 57 -1.77 -23.94 -9.01
CA TYR A 57 -1.06 -22.76 -9.46
C TYR A 57 -1.96 -21.63 -9.99
N ASP A 58 -3.29 -21.70 -9.80
CA ASP A 58 -4.24 -20.82 -10.49
C ASP A 58 -4.94 -19.79 -9.58
N LEU A 59 -4.39 -19.54 -8.38
CA LEU A 59 -4.92 -18.53 -7.44
C LEU A 59 -4.46 -17.12 -7.86
N ASP A 60 -5.28 -16.09 -7.59
CA ASP A 60 -4.93 -14.68 -7.82
C ASP A 60 -5.23 -13.83 -6.56
N PRO A 61 -4.40 -13.95 -5.51
CA PRO A 61 -4.70 -13.33 -4.24
C PRO A 61 -4.62 -11.80 -4.33
N PRO A 62 -5.48 -11.06 -3.61
CA PRO A 62 -5.65 -9.61 -3.75
C PRO A 62 -4.38 -8.76 -3.58
N LEU A 63 -3.49 -9.14 -2.65
CA LEU A 63 -2.21 -8.44 -2.45
C LEU A 63 -1.22 -8.63 -3.60
N ARG A 64 -1.52 -9.54 -4.53
CA ARG A 64 -0.73 -9.83 -5.72
C ARG A 64 -1.38 -9.32 -7.00
N ALA A 65 -2.67 -8.99 -6.94
CA ALA A 65 -3.45 -8.42 -8.03
C ALA A 65 -3.03 -6.97 -8.34
N ASN A 66 -3.70 -6.34 -9.33
CA ASN A 66 -3.42 -4.97 -9.72
C ASN A 66 -3.83 -3.95 -8.63
N GLU A 67 -3.39 -2.70 -8.80
CA GLU A 67 -3.61 -1.60 -7.85
C GLU A 67 -5.09 -1.37 -7.50
N ARG A 68 -6.03 -1.68 -8.41
CA ARG A 68 -7.47 -1.55 -8.18
C ARG A 68 -8.00 -2.59 -7.18
N VAL A 69 -7.59 -3.84 -7.31
CA VAL A 69 -8.00 -4.92 -6.39
C VAL A 69 -7.41 -4.68 -5.00
N MET A 70 -6.14 -4.32 -4.94
CA MET A 70 -5.46 -3.96 -3.69
C MET A 70 -6.11 -2.74 -3.01
N SER A 71 -6.56 -1.75 -3.79
CA SER A 71 -7.32 -0.62 -3.24
C SER A 71 -8.63 -1.06 -2.59
N GLY A 72 -9.38 -1.98 -3.21
CA GLY A 72 -10.59 -2.56 -2.61
C GLY A 72 -10.33 -3.33 -1.31
N LEU A 73 -9.20 -4.04 -1.24
CA LEU A 73 -8.75 -4.74 -0.04
C LEU A 73 -8.49 -3.77 1.11
N PHE A 74 -7.73 -2.69 0.85
CA PHE A 74 -7.45 -1.66 1.85
C PHE A 74 -8.71 -0.89 2.26
N ALA A 75 -9.62 -0.58 1.31
CA ALA A 75 -10.92 0.03 1.64
C ALA A 75 -11.69 -0.81 2.68
N THR A 76 -11.75 -2.13 2.44
CA THR A 76 -12.43 -3.07 3.33
C THR A 76 -11.76 -3.12 4.69
N ALA A 77 -10.43 -3.28 4.74
CA ALA A 77 -9.68 -3.34 5.99
C ALA A 77 -9.84 -2.05 6.82
N ILE A 78 -9.67 -0.88 6.19
CA ILE A 78 -9.83 0.42 6.85
C ILE A 78 -11.26 0.59 7.40
N SER A 79 -12.28 0.14 6.66
CA SER A 79 -13.67 0.21 7.13
C SER A 79 -13.98 -0.65 8.35
N ARG A 80 -13.22 -1.72 8.59
CA ARG A 80 -13.38 -2.59 9.77
C ARG A 80 -12.66 -2.06 11.00
N VAL A 81 -11.51 -1.40 10.79
CA VAL A 81 -10.68 -0.86 11.87
C VAL A 81 -11.18 0.50 12.34
N ALA A 82 -11.62 1.36 11.41
CA ALA A 82 -12.07 2.70 11.72
C ALA A 82 -13.55 2.73 12.13
N LEU A 83 -13.91 3.59 13.08
CA LEU A 83 -15.31 3.84 13.46
C LEU A 83 -16.14 4.36 12.28
N ARG A 84 -15.47 5.08 11.38
CA ARG A 84 -16.02 5.61 10.15
C ARG A 84 -14.90 5.69 9.12
N SER A 85 -15.18 5.32 7.88
CA SER A 85 -14.25 5.52 6.77
C SER A 85 -14.96 5.97 5.50
N ARG A 86 -14.20 6.54 4.58
CA ARG A 86 -14.63 6.97 3.24
C ARG A 86 -13.50 6.73 2.25
N THR A 87 -13.85 6.30 1.05
CA THR A 87 -12.93 6.16 -0.09
C THR A 87 -13.04 7.38 -1.01
N GLU A 88 -11.96 7.73 -1.69
CA GLU A 88 -11.94 8.74 -2.77
C GLU A 88 -12.55 10.10 -2.39
N VAL A 89 -12.24 10.60 -1.21
CA VAL A 89 -12.83 11.85 -0.69
C VAL A 89 -12.24 13.05 -1.43
N ARG A 90 -13.09 13.88 -2.02
CA ARG A 90 -12.65 15.13 -2.67
C ARG A 90 -11.93 16.05 -1.68
N ILE A 91 -10.78 16.54 -2.09
CA ILE A 91 -10.01 17.59 -1.41
C ILE A 91 -9.57 18.63 -2.43
N ASP A 92 -9.61 19.89 -2.03
CA ASP A 92 -9.15 21.00 -2.85
C ASP A 92 -7.61 20.97 -2.85
N ARG A 93 -6.99 20.51 -3.94
CA ARG A 93 -5.53 20.48 -4.06
C ARG A 93 -5.08 21.80 -4.71
N PRO A 94 -4.14 22.54 -4.10
CA PRO A 94 -3.52 23.67 -4.78
C PRO A 94 -2.76 23.16 -6.01
N GLU A 95 -2.82 23.92 -7.10
CA GLU A 95 -2.06 23.65 -8.32
C GLU A 95 -0.57 23.50 -7.97
N ARG A 96 0.01 22.35 -8.34
CA ARG A 96 1.45 22.25 -8.51
C ARG A 96 1.73 22.64 -9.95
N ASP A 97 2.71 23.51 -10.17
CA ASP A 97 3.36 23.70 -11.46
C ASP A 97 3.81 22.34 -11.98
N SER A 98 2.98 21.71 -12.81
CA SER A 98 3.20 20.41 -13.38
C SER A 98 4.19 20.53 -14.54
N ASN A 99 5.43 20.89 -14.23
CA ASN A 99 6.53 20.99 -15.20
C ASN A 99 7.15 19.62 -15.55
N VAL A 100 6.38 18.52 -15.48
CA VAL A 100 6.88 17.19 -15.87
C VAL A 100 5.96 16.44 -16.84
N ASP A 101 4.71 16.88 -17.06
CA ASP A 101 3.81 16.21 -18.03
C ASP A 101 3.01 17.18 -18.93
N ALA A 102 3.32 18.48 -18.93
CA ALA A 102 2.63 19.47 -19.78
C ALA A 102 3.56 20.01 -20.89
N LEU A 103 3.96 19.13 -21.80
CA LEU A 103 4.09 19.53 -23.19
C LEU A 103 2.70 19.31 -23.81
N GLU A 104 2.17 20.32 -24.48
CA GLU A 104 0.85 20.38 -25.13
C GLU A 104 -0.28 20.95 -24.25
N HIS A 105 -0.27 22.27 -24.03
CA HIS A 105 -1.28 23.18 -24.58
C HIS A 105 -1.08 24.58 -23.99
N ASP A 106 -0.71 25.53 -24.84
CA ASP A 106 -0.76 26.97 -24.57
C ASP A 106 -2.20 27.38 -24.23
N PHE A 107 -2.40 27.95 -23.04
CA PHE A 107 -3.54 28.82 -22.76
C PHE A 107 -3.07 29.99 -21.90
N GLU A 108 -3.07 31.17 -22.53
CA GLU A 108 -3.05 32.47 -21.86
C GLU A 108 -4.33 32.61 -21.02
N GLY A 109 -4.20 32.87 -19.72
CA GLY A 109 -5.35 33.06 -18.83
C GLY A 109 -4.95 33.53 -17.43
N ASP A 110 -5.67 34.56 -16.97
CA ASP A 110 -5.55 35.36 -15.74
C ASP A 110 -5.10 34.61 -14.47
N GLY A 111 -4.21 35.25 -13.70
CA GLY A 111 -3.39 34.70 -12.60
C GLY A 111 -4.13 34.33 -11.31
N THR A 112 -5.23 33.60 -11.41
CA THR A 112 -5.88 32.93 -10.27
C THR A 112 -5.47 31.46 -10.24
N PRO A 113 -4.81 30.95 -9.17
CA PRO A 113 -4.43 29.55 -9.11
C PRO A 113 -5.70 28.68 -9.17
N MET A 114 -5.86 27.90 -10.23
CA MET A 114 -7.01 27.02 -10.40
C MET A 114 -6.83 25.82 -9.45
N THR A 115 -7.66 25.74 -8.42
CA THR A 115 -7.69 24.54 -7.57
C THR A 115 -8.31 23.39 -8.36
N LYS A 116 -7.50 22.43 -8.85
CA LYS A 116 -8.06 21.17 -9.34
C LYS A 116 -8.53 20.34 -8.14
N ASN A 117 -9.79 19.89 -8.19
CA ASN A 117 -10.35 18.93 -7.24
C ASN A 117 -9.50 17.65 -7.23
N GLY A 118 -8.70 17.45 -6.18
CA GLY A 118 -8.03 16.17 -5.93
C GLY A 118 -8.91 15.23 -5.12
N ARG A 119 -8.46 13.99 -4.94
CA ARG A 119 -9.10 13.02 -4.03
C ARG A 119 -8.07 12.45 -3.08
N VAL A 120 -8.49 12.14 -1.86
CA VAL A 120 -7.73 11.28 -0.94
C VAL A 120 -8.16 9.85 -1.17
N ASP A 121 -7.21 8.92 -1.28
CA ASP A 121 -7.56 7.52 -1.52
C ASP A 121 -8.47 7.00 -0.38
N TYR A 122 -8.10 7.27 0.87
CA TYR A 122 -8.92 6.94 2.04
C TYR A 122 -8.91 8.02 3.11
N LEU A 123 -10.06 8.16 3.77
CA LEU A 123 -10.21 8.98 4.96
C LEU A 123 -10.86 8.13 6.06
N ALA A 124 -10.22 8.05 7.22
CA ALA A 124 -10.66 7.23 8.34
C ALA A 124 -10.77 8.05 9.63
N TRP A 125 -11.71 7.69 10.50
CA TRP A 125 -11.83 8.20 11.86
C TRP A 125 -11.49 7.09 12.83
N TYR A 126 -10.41 7.26 13.58
CA TYR A 126 -9.89 6.27 14.51
C TYR A 126 -9.50 6.98 15.81
N GLY A 127 -10.05 6.52 16.94
CA GLY A 127 -10.00 7.29 18.19
C GLY A 127 -10.59 8.70 18.00
N SER A 128 -9.82 9.72 18.39
CA SER A 128 -10.15 11.13 18.13
C SER A 128 -9.28 11.75 17.02
N ARG A 129 -8.81 10.93 16.06
CA ARG A 129 -8.07 11.36 14.87
C ARG A 129 -8.88 11.18 13.60
N VAL A 130 -8.62 12.08 12.64
CA VAL A 130 -8.89 11.87 11.23
C VAL A 130 -7.60 11.51 10.51
N ILE A 131 -7.60 10.37 9.83
CA ILE A 131 -6.44 9.81 9.15
C ILE A 131 -6.70 9.82 7.65
N GLY A 132 -5.98 10.66 6.91
CA GLY A 132 -5.91 10.60 5.45
C GLY A 132 -4.85 9.59 5.02
N ILE A 133 -5.12 8.79 3.99
CA ILE A 133 -4.18 7.78 3.50
C ILE A 133 -4.07 7.92 1.98
N GLU A 134 -2.85 8.08 1.50
CA GLU A 134 -2.49 8.00 0.09
C GLU A 134 -1.74 6.70 -0.14
N LEU A 135 -2.28 5.84 -1.00
CA LEU A 135 -1.85 4.48 -1.21
C LEU A 135 -1.17 4.36 -2.58
N LYS A 136 -0.02 3.71 -2.62
CA LYS A 136 0.65 3.31 -3.86
C LYS A 136 1.09 1.86 -3.78
N MET A 137 1.22 1.25 -4.96
CA MET A 137 1.78 -0.08 -5.10
C MET A 137 2.96 -0.07 -6.05
N ALA A 138 3.96 -0.90 -5.75
CA ALA A 138 4.99 -1.28 -6.69
C ALA A 138 5.40 -2.74 -6.50
N SER A 139 6.28 -3.22 -7.38
CA SER A 139 6.87 -4.55 -7.26
C SER A 139 8.39 -4.43 -7.25
N MET A 140 9.04 -5.36 -6.54
CA MET A 140 10.48 -5.48 -6.43
C MET A 140 10.88 -6.90 -6.85
N ASN A 141 11.99 -7.04 -7.58
CA ASN A 141 12.56 -8.36 -7.84
C ASN A 141 13.15 -8.90 -6.53
N CYS A 142 12.75 -10.08 -6.07
CA CYS A 142 13.27 -10.64 -4.83
C CYS A 142 14.61 -11.39 -4.97
N ASP A 143 15.02 -11.82 -6.17
CA ASP A 143 16.35 -12.41 -6.40
C ASP A 143 17.46 -11.34 -6.34
N THR A 144 17.12 -10.13 -6.77
CA THR A 144 18.01 -8.96 -6.71
C THR A 144 17.26 -7.73 -6.17
N PRO A 145 16.95 -7.71 -4.86
CA PRO A 145 16.20 -6.61 -4.26
C PRO A 145 16.92 -5.29 -4.51
N LYS A 146 16.22 -4.37 -5.18
CA LYS A 146 16.74 -3.02 -5.43
C LYS A 146 15.62 -2.01 -5.55
N VAL A 147 15.87 -0.82 -5.03
CA VAL A 147 15.03 0.34 -5.26
C VAL A 147 15.23 0.80 -6.70
N THR A 148 14.16 0.73 -7.49
CA THR A 148 14.17 1.21 -8.87
C THR A 148 13.64 2.65 -8.93
N LYS A 149 13.98 3.40 -9.99
CA LYS A 149 13.40 4.73 -10.25
C LYS A 149 11.87 4.76 -10.22
N SER A 150 11.21 3.65 -10.58
CA SER A 150 9.76 3.54 -10.50
C SER A 150 9.26 3.45 -9.05
N ILE A 151 9.96 2.71 -8.19
CA ILE A 151 9.64 2.63 -6.75
C ILE A 151 9.85 4.01 -6.12
N GLU A 152 10.99 4.64 -6.38
CA GLU A 152 11.32 5.98 -5.86
C GLU A 152 10.28 7.02 -6.25
N ARG A 153 9.93 7.09 -7.55
CA ARG A 153 8.95 8.06 -8.04
C ARG A 153 7.60 7.88 -7.37
N ARG A 154 7.09 6.64 -7.31
CA ARG A 154 5.81 6.34 -6.66
C ARG A 154 5.83 6.68 -5.17
N TRP A 155 6.94 6.42 -4.50
CA TRP A 155 7.12 6.75 -3.10
C TRP A 155 7.13 8.26 -2.86
N VAL A 156 7.92 9.03 -3.63
CA VAL A 156 7.94 10.49 -3.57
C VAL A 156 6.54 11.06 -3.84
N THR A 157 5.84 10.55 -4.86
CA THR A 157 4.46 10.94 -5.14
C THR A 157 3.54 10.68 -3.95
N ALA A 158 3.59 9.49 -3.33
CA ALA A 158 2.75 9.18 -2.16
C ALA A 158 3.02 10.14 -1.00
N VAL A 159 4.30 10.40 -0.69
CA VAL A 159 4.69 11.33 0.38
C VAL A 159 4.21 12.75 0.13
N ASP A 160 4.35 13.22 -1.11
CA ASP A 160 3.92 14.56 -1.50
C ASP A 160 2.39 14.69 -1.47
N GLN A 161 1.67 13.69 -1.99
CA GLN A 161 0.22 13.67 -1.92
C GLN A 161 -0.25 13.68 -0.45
N ALA A 162 0.38 12.88 0.42
CA ALA A 162 0.04 12.85 1.84
C ALA A 162 0.27 14.21 2.52
N ARG A 163 1.34 14.96 2.15
CA ARG A 163 1.57 16.34 2.63
C ARG A 163 0.46 17.29 2.20
N THR A 164 0.04 17.23 0.94
CA THR A 164 -1.09 18.05 0.46
C THR A 164 -2.36 17.74 1.24
N VAL A 165 -2.68 16.45 1.43
CA VAL A 165 -3.82 16.01 2.25
C VAL A 165 -3.74 16.55 3.66
N GLN A 166 -2.55 16.51 4.29
CA GLN A 166 -2.36 17.05 5.63
C GLN A 166 -2.73 18.53 5.71
N THR A 167 -2.25 19.34 4.76
CA THR A 167 -2.57 20.76 4.69
C THR A 167 -4.08 20.99 4.54
N CYS A 168 -4.74 20.25 3.65
CA CYS A 168 -6.19 20.35 3.44
C CYS A 168 -6.97 19.96 4.71
N LEU A 169 -6.62 18.84 5.35
CA LEU A 169 -7.29 18.39 6.58
C LEU A 169 -7.10 19.39 7.73
N ARG A 170 -5.94 20.04 7.81
CA ARG A 170 -5.69 21.11 8.79
C ARG A 170 -6.50 22.36 8.52
N ALA A 171 -6.70 22.73 7.24
CA ALA A 171 -7.63 23.81 6.90
C ALA A 171 -9.06 23.46 7.33
N ARG A 172 -9.53 22.24 7.02
CA ARG A 172 -10.85 21.73 7.46
C ARG A 172 -10.98 21.66 8.98
N GLN A 173 -9.92 21.37 9.71
CA GLN A 173 -9.92 21.41 11.18
C GLN A 173 -10.14 22.83 11.72
N LYS A 174 -9.61 23.86 11.06
CA LYS A 174 -9.85 25.26 11.46
C LYS A 174 -11.30 25.67 11.21
N GLU A 175 -11.91 25.16 10.15
CA GLU A 175 -13.33 25.38 9.82
C GLU A 175 -14.28 24.61 10.76
N ASP A 176 -13.99 23.34 11.00
CA ASP A 176 -14.82 22.43 11.81
C ASP A 176 -13.94 21.42 12.56
N GLY A 177 -13.42 21.86 13.70
CA GLY A 177 -12.53 21.06 14.55
C GLY A 177 -13.20 19.83 15.16
N ARG A 178 -14.54 19.83 15.30
CA ARG A 178 -15.30 18.69 15.83
C ARG A 178 -15.37 17.56 14.80
N ARG A 179 -15.53 17.89 13.52
CA ARG A 179 -15.60 16.90 12.43
C ARG A 179 -14.23 16.39 11.99
N TYR A 180 -13.20 17.24 12.11
CA TYR A 180 -11.82 16.92 11.74
C TYR A 180 -10.85 17.01 12.93
N PRO A 181 -11.07 16.22 14.01
CA PRO A 181 -10.18 16.26 15.17
C PRO A 181 -8.81 15.65 14.82
N ASN A 182 -7.76 16.28 15.34
CA ASN A 182 -6.36 15.81 15.29
C ASN A 182 -5.92 15.19 13.94
N PRO A 183 -6.06 15.91 12.80
CA PRO A 183 -5.85 15.30 11.49
C PRO A 183 -4.38 14.95 11.27
N ILE A 184 -4.18 13.77 10.69
CA ILE A 184 -2.89 13.26 10.25
C ILE A 184 -3.07 12.61 8.87
N SER A 185 -2.05 12.71 8.03
CA SER A 185 -2.05 12.05 6.73
C SER A 185 -0.87 11.09 6.64
N ILE A 186 -1.05 9.96 5.96
CA ILE A 186 -0.07 8.89 5.82
C ILE A 186 0.13 8.61 4.34
N ALA A 187 1.38 8.62 3.91
CA ALA A 187 1.78 7.96 2.68
C ALA A 187 2.02 6.49 2.99
N LEU A 188 1.28 5.60 2.34
CA LEU A 188 1.41 4.15 2.48
C LEU A 188 1.77 3.55 1.13
N MET A 189 2.81 2.73 1.10
CA MET A 189 3.21 2.03 -0.12
C MET A 189 3.38 0.53 0.14
N VAL A 190 2.79 -0.23 -0.77
CA VAL A 190 2.83 -1.70 -0.80
C VAL A 190 3.86 -2.13 -1.83
N ILE A 191 4.89 -2.85 -1.40
CA ILE A 191 5.96 -3.39 -2.25
C ILE A 191 5.80 -4.90 -2.32
N VAL A 192 5.42 -5.41 -3.48
CA VAL A 192 5.25 -6.86 -3.69
C VAL A 192 6.57 -7.45 -4.19
N GLY A 193 7.16 -8.36 -3.41
CA GLY A 193 8.36 -9.11 -3.81
C GLY A 193 7.98 -10.16 -4.84
N ARG A 194 8.55 -10.11 -6.04
CA ARG A 194 8.24 -11.03 -7.14
C ARG A 194 9.50 -11.61 -7.75
N ARG A 195 9.47 -12.89 -8.13
CA ARG A 195 10.43 -13.49 -9.07
C ARG A 195 9.74 -14.40 -10.08
N SER A 196 10.44 -14.69 -11.16
CA SER A 196 9.98 -15.59 -12.22
C SER A 196 10.78 -16.87 -12.16
N ILE A 197 10.13 -17.97 -11.76
CA ILE A 197 10.76 -19.29 -11.57
C ILE A 197 10.33 -20.23 -12.68
N ASP A 198 11.21 -21.14 -13.10
CA ASP A 198 10.82 -22.30 -13.89
C ASP A 198 9.98 -23.27 -13.03
N MET A 199 8.94 -23.88 -13.60
CA MET A 199 8.14 -24.87 -12.87
C MET A 199 8.93 -26.13 -12.49
N LEU A 200 10.06 -26.40 -13.14
CA LEU A 200 10.94 -27.53 -12.84
C LEU A 200 11.87 -27.28 -11.62
N ASP A 201 12.15 -26.02 -11.29
CA ASP A 201 13.03 -25.62 -10.17
C ASP A 201 12.21 -25.30 -8.90
N PHE A 202 11.10 -26.01 -8.70
CA PHE A 202 10.14 -25.71 -7.63
C PHE A 202 10.54 -26.28 -6.26
N ASP A 203 11.33 -27.35 -6.27
CA ASP A 203 11.94 -27.89 -5.08
C ASP A 203 12.98 -26.85 -4.61
N ASP A 204 12.86 -26.35 -3.37
CA ASP A 204 13.67 -25.28 -2.75
C ASP A 204 13.27 -23.80 -3.02
N ILE A 205 12.09 -23.50 -3.56
CA ILE A 205 11.66 -22.10 -3.79
C ILE A 205 11.47 -21.25 -2.52
N ASN A 206 11.39 -21.90 -1.36
CA ASN A 206 11.26 -21.24 -0.07
C ASN A 206 12.60 -20.94 0.59
N GLU A 207 13.69 -21.47 0.05
CA GLU A 207 15.03 -21.19 0.56
C GLU A 207 15.35 -19.69 0.38
N GLY A 208 15.89 -19.08 1.43
CA GLY A 208 16.34 -17.68 1.39
C GLY A 208 15.24 -16.62 1.45
N ILE A 209 13.96 -16.96 1.74
CA ILE A 209 12.90 -15.94 1.91
C ILE A 209 13.30 -14.88 2.94
N GLU A 210 13.84 -15.30 4.09
CA GLU A 210 14.27 -14.38 5.14
C GLU A 210 15.33 -13.39 4.63
N TRP A 211 16.32 -13.89 3.89
CA TRP A 211 17.32 -13.05 3.24
C TRP A 211 16.71 -12.08 2.22
N MET A 212 15.75 -12.55 1.40
CA MET A 212 15.06 -11.68 0.44
C MET A 212 14.24 -10.58 1.13
N GLU A 213 13.56 -10.92 2.24
CA GLU A 213 12.80 -9.97 3.06
C GLU A 213 13.71 -8.93 3.70
N ASP A 214 14.77 -9.37 4.37
CA ASP A 214 15.68 -8.49 5.10
C ASP A 214 16.44 -7.57 4.14
N THR A 215 16.92 -8.11 3.02
CA THR A 215 17.55 -7.29 1.97
C THR A 215 16.55 -6.30 1.36
N SER A 216 15.30 -6.69 1.15
CA SER A 216 14.25 -5.77 0.68
C SER A 216 14.02 -4.63 1.68
N VAL A 217 13.93 -4.94 2.97
CA VAL A 217 13.79 -3.96 4.05
C VAL A 217 14.97 -2.99 4.08
N GLU A 218 16.20 -3.50 4.00
CA GLU A 218 17.42 -2.69 3.95
C GLU A 218 17.41 -1.73 2.74
N MET A 219 17.06 -2.21 1.56
CA MET A 219 16.96 -1.39 0.36
C MET A 219 15.88 -0.30 0.50
N LEU A 220 14.72 -0.64 1.05
CA LEU A 220 13.63 0.31 1.27
C LEU A 220 13.97 1.35 2.33
N ALA A 221 14.83 1.04 3.30
CA ALA A 221 15.34 2.02 4.26
C ALA A 221 16.18 3.13 3.60
N GLY A 222 16.74 2.87 2.40
CA GLY A 222 17.47 3.84 1.59
C GLY A 222 16.59 4.84 0.82
N LEU A 223 15.27 4.64 0.78
CA LEU A 223 14.36 5.55 0.09
C LEU A 223 14.41 6.98 0.66
N LYS A 224 14.22 7.97 -0.22
CA LYS A 224 14.10 9.38 0.16
C LYS A 224 12.74 9.93 -0.30
N PRO A 225 11.92 10.49 0.60
CA PRO A 225 12.12 10.61 2.05
C PRO A 225 12.14 9.26 2.78
N ARG A 226 12.91 9.12 3.87
CA ARG A 226 13.01 7.83 4.60
C ARG A 226 11.63 7.40 5.15
N PRO A 227 11.20 6.14 4.90
CA PRO A 227 10.04 5.57 5.56
C PRO A 227 10.20 5.56 7.09
N ALA A 228 9.13 5.84 7.81
CA ALA A 228 9.12 5.86 9.27
C ALA A 228 8.42 4.65 9.89
N PHE A 229 7.67 3.91 9.07
CA PHE A 229 7.05 2.64 9.43
C PHE A 229 7.40 1.61 8.38
N VAL A 230 7.72 0.39 8.81
CA VAL A 230 8.04 -0.76 7.95
C VAL A 230 7.48 -2.03 8.57
N ALA A 231 6.74 -2.80 7.77
CA ALA A 231 6.27 -4.15 8.13
C ALA A 231 6.40 -5.08 6.92
N THR A 232 6.57 -6.38 7.16
CA THR A 232 6.56 -7.41 6.11
C THR A 232 5.45 -8.42 6.37
N TYR A 233 4.82 -8.92 5.30
CA TYR A 233 3.89 -10.03 5.33
C TYR A 233 4.41 -11.14 4.42
N THR A 234 4.89 -12.21 5.02
CA THR A 234 5.21 -13.45 4.30
C THR A 234 3.93 -14.22 4.04
N PHE A 235 3.69 -14.64 2.81
CA PHE A 235 2.54 -15.51 2.55
C PHE A 235 2.76 -16.89 3.19
N PRO A 236 1.68 -17.58 3.61
CA PRO A 236 1.74 -19.00 3.94
C PRO A 236 2.33 -19.80 2.79
N GLU A 237 3.12 -20.82 3.11
CA GLU A 237 3.90 -21.61 2.16
C GLU A 237 3.05 -22.15 1.01
N GLU A 238 1.89 -22.69 1.36
CA GLU A 238 0.90 -23.25 0.46
C GLU A 238 0.37 -22.24 -0.60
N PHE A 239 0.58 -20.95 -0.38
CA PHE A 239 0.13 -19.88 -1.29
C PHE A 239 1.27 -19.12 -1.96
N ARG A 240 2.55 -19.34 -1.65
CA ARG A 240 3.65 -18.48 -2.15
C ARG A 240 3.86 -18.57 -3.66
N ALA A 241 3.62 -19.74 -4.23
CA ALA A 241 3.77 -19.99 -5.66
C ALA A 241 2.45 -19.87 -6.41
N LEU A 242 2.43 -19.10 -7.50
CA LEU A 242 1.26 -18.94 -8.37
C LEU A 242 1.67 -18.75 -9.83
N THR A 243 0.81 -19.19 -10.75
CA THR A 243 0.84 -18.78 -12.15
C THR A 243 -0.13 -17.62 -12.33
N PRO A 244 0.30 -16.47 -12.87
CA PRO A 244 -0.61 -15.36 -13.14
C PRO A 244 -1.71 -15.79 -14.12
N ARG A 245 -2.98 -15.66 -13.73
CA ARG A 245 -4.11 -15.65 -14.66
C ARG A 245 -4.10 -14.33 -15.44
N ARG A 246 -3.95 -14.37 -16.77
CA ARG A 246 -4.34 -13.23 -17.60
C ARG A 246 -5.86 -13.23 -17.71
N LYS A 247 -6.56 -12.18 -17.27
CA LYS A 247 -7.94 -11.81 -17.66
C LYS A 247 -8.74 -12.94 -18.36
N GLY A 248 -9.10 -14.02 -17.65
CA GLY A 248 -9.93 -15.10 -18.18
C GLY A 248 -9.37 -15.96 -19.33
N LYS A 249 -8.04 -16.04 -19.52
CA LYS A 249 -7.40 -17.00 -20.43
C LYS A 249 -6.24 -17.74 -19.75
N GLU A 250 -6.32 -19.06 -19.73
CA GLU A 250 -5.23 -19.96 -19.33
C GLU A 250 -4.07 -19.85 -20.32
N ALA A 251 -2.87 -19.68 -19.78
CA ALA A 251 -1.75 -20.62 -19.93
C ALA A 251 -0.44 -19.96 -19.47
N PRO A 252 0.45 -20.70 -18.79
CA PRO A 252 1.83 -20.31 -18.61
C PRO A 252 2.47 -20.02 -19.97
N LYS A 253 3.13 -18.88 -20.12
CA LYS A 253 4.04 -18.68 -21.24
C LYS A 253 5.39 -19.30 -20.87
N ASN A 254 5.77 -20.36 -21.58
CA ASN A 254 7.11 -20.95 -21.54
C ASN A 254 7.49 -21.67 -20.23
N GLY A 255 6.53 -22.30 -19.53
CA GLY A 255 6.85 -23.11 -18.35
C GLY A 255 7.24 -22.34 -17.08
N ARG A 256 7.15 -21.01 -17.07
CA ARG A 256 7.54 -20.16 -15.92
C ARG A 256 6.35 -19.65 -15.11
N ALA A 257 6.50 -19.58 -13.79
CA ALA A 257 5.52 -19.08 -12.82
C ALA A 257 6.02 -17.81 -12.11
N ILE A 258 5.09 -17.01 -11.56
CA ILE A 258 5.43 -15.84 -10.74
C ILE A 258 5.33 -16.22 -9.27
N TYR A 259 6.48 -16.26 -8.62
CA TYR A 259 6.56 -16.52 -7.19
C TYR A 259 6.52 -15.20 -6.41
N THR A 260 5.68 -15.15 -5.37
CA THR A 260 5.51 -13.97 -4.51
C THR A 260 5.59 -14.39 -3.04
N PRO A 261 6.80 -14.39 -2.45
CA PRO A 261 7.01 -14.89 -1.09
C PRO A 261 6.48 -13.93 -0.03
N PHE A 262 6.56 -12.61 -0.27
CA PHE A 262 6.22 -11.60 0.72
C PHE A 262 5.71 -10.29 0.10
N VAL A 263 5.15 -9.45 0.97
CA VAL A 263 4.84 -8.05 0.70
C VAL A 263 5.46 -7.20 1.81
N SER A 264 6.09 -6.09 1.44
CA SER A 264 6.56 -5.08 2.40
C SER A 264 5.62 -3.88 2.38
N PHE A 265 5.25 -3.41 3.56
CA PHE A 265 4.46 -2.20 3.77
C PHE A 265 5.39 -1.13 4.33
N ILE A 266 5.53 -0.02 3.63
CA ILE A 266 6.28 1.14 4.11
C ILE A 266 5.35 2.33 4.26
N ALA A 267 5.52 3.12 5.31
CA ALA A 267 4.72 4.30 5.50
C ALA A 267 5.47 5.49 6.10
N LYS A 268 4.95 6.68 5.85
CA LYS A 268 5.43 7.94 6.40
C LYS A 268 4.26 8.84 6.72
N ALA A 269 4.16 9.29 7.97
CA ALA A 269 3.21 10.31 8.36
C ALA A 269 3.67 11.68 7.83
N ALA A 270 2.77 12.41 7.19
CA ALA A 270 2.91 13.82 6.93
C ALA A 270 2.52 14.58 8.20
N VAL A 271 3.48 14.76 9.10
CA VAL A 271 3.33 15.64 10.26
C VAL A 271 3.86 17.00 9.84
N ASN A 272 2.99 18.00 9.75
CA ASN A 272 3.47 19.38 9.77
C ASN A 272 4.05 19.58 11.16
N SER A 273 5.34 19.90 11.24
CA SER A 273 5.98 20.34 12.47
C SER A 273 5.27 21.61 12.92
N THR A 274 4.19 21.46 13.67
CA THR A 274 3.69 22.53 14.52
C THR A 274 4.74 22.65 15.61
N GLY A 275 5.58 23.68 15.50
CA GLY A 275 6.55 24.02 16.54
C GLY A 275 5.85 24.03 17.89
N GLY A 276 6.43 23.28 18.83
CA GLY A 276 6.30 23.57 20.25
C GLY A 276 7.33 24.61 20.60
#